data_AF-A0AAV9JY67-F1
#
_entry.id   AF-A0AAV9JY67-F1
#
_cell.length_a   1.000
_cell.length_b   1.000
_cell.length_c   1.000
_cell.angle_alpha   90.00
_cell.angle_beta   90.00
_cell.angle_gamma   90.00
#
_symmetry.space_group_name_H-M   'P 1'
#
loop_
_entity.id
_entity.type
_entity.pdbx_description
1 polymer ?
#
loop_
_entity_poly.entity_id
_entity_poly.type
_entity_poly.pdbx_seq_one_letter_code
_entity_poly.pdbx_strand_id
1 'polypeptide(L)'
;MHFSTLLSSLALMSTTGWAQYVLEDDYLADGNFFDLFSFWDTTDPTEGFVAYQNQSQATDAKLISSSTTNIQMKVDSSNVTPNGRPSVRITSNKSYDSGLVIVDIDHMPGGICGTWPAFWLVGPDWPDQGEIDIIEGVNEQTTNDMTLHTGEGCSVTNNGAFSGELMTTDCWIDDPDQAANAGCQISASNTDTFGTGFNSNNGGVYATEWTDSAISVFFFPRGSIPSDITNGSPEPSSWGTPVAQFQGGCDIANNFTNQQIVFDTTFCGSWAGDVWASGSCASKADTCDAYVENNYEAFADAYWSVNALQVYKASSAWSDVAVSSAVGSSSSSMSVAAPSSVAAVSIAATSTSSVSPTTFAFTTKSVTILSTGVPPALNASSTYHAGNETNGPYPTGFGTGTAPFVMSTGIIGSGSVTSSPTSFTVSAASAPSSPPETTPSTTLLSTTASGTATGAHSYGRTWSRHGHGHEPTAAAGKRHLRQHKRHGAGLL
;
A
#
# COMPACT_ATOMS: atom_id res chain seq x y z
N MET A 1 -54.91 -43.22 -33.33
CA MET A 1 -54.59 -42.58 -32.03
C MET A 1 -53.10 -42.30 -32.04
N HIS A 2 -52.73 -41.05 -32.30
CA HIS A 2 -51.33 -40.61 -32.36
C HIS A 2 -50.92 -40.11 -30.98
N PHE A 3 -49.94 -40.76 -30.36
CA PHE A 3 -49.25 -40.22 -29.19
C PHE A 3 -48.06 -39.41 -29.70
N SER A 4 -48.21 -38.07 -29.68
CA SER A 4 -47.09 -37.15 -29.92
C SER A 4 -46.32 -36.92 -28.63
N THR A 5 -45.07 -37.35 -28.65
CA THR A 5 -44.00 -36.97 -27.72
C THR A 5 -43.73 -35.47 -27.80
N LEU A 6 -43.78 -34.78 -26.65
CA LEU A 6 -43.31 -33.40 -26.50
C LEU A 6 -42.12 -33.41 -25.54
N LEU A 7 -40.92 -33.34 -26.13
CA LEU A 7 -39.65 -33.20 -25.43
C LEU A 7 -39.43 -31.69 -25.19
N SER A 8 -39.52 -31.24 -23.95
CA SER A 8 -39.16 -29.86 -23.59
C SER A 8 -37.65 -29.72 -23.51
N SER A 9 -37.07 -29.08 -24.53
CA SER A 9 -35.68 -28.64 -24.55
C SER A 9 -35.52 -27.40 -23.66
N LEU A 10 -35.03 -27.59 -22.43
CA LEU A 10 -34.58 -26.49 -21.57
C LEU A 10 -33.15 -26.11 -22.02
N ALA A 11 -33.03 -25.09 -22.86
CA ALA A 11 -31.74 -24.52 -23.21
C ALA A 11 -31.20 -23.76 -21.98
N LEU A 12 -30.23 -24.33 -21.27
CA LEU A 12 -29.36 -23.56 -20.37
C LEU A 12 -28.60 -22.56 -21.25
N MET A 13 -28.99 -21.28 -21.21
CA MET A 13 -28.09 -20.19 -21.54
C MET A 13 -27.05 -20.12 -20.43
N SER A 14 -26.01 -20.94 -20.51
CA SER A 14 -24.77 -20.69 -19.79
C SER A 14 -24.20 -19.39 -20.34
N THR A 15 -24.40 -18.28 -19.64
CA THR A 15 -23.58 -17.08 -19.80
C THR A 15 -22.17 -17.48 -19.44
N THR A 16 -21.37 -17.87 -20.42
CA THR A 16 -19.93 -17.96 -20.26
C THR A 16 -19.45 -16.54 -19.99
N GLY A 17 -19.32 -16.18 -18.71
CA GLY A 17 -18.61 -14.97 -18.31
C GLY A 17 -17.16 -15.15 -18.71
N TRP A 18 -16.73 -14.44 -19.75
CA TRP A 18 -15.31 -14.37 -20.08
C TRP A 18 -14.69 -13.42 -19.06
N ALA A 19 -13.71 -13.90 -18.28
CA ALA A 19 -13.01 -13.05 -17.33
C ALA A 19 -12.34 -11.89 -18.09
N GLN A 20 -12.62 -10.64 -17.71
CA GLN A 20 -11.99 -9.46 -18.30
C GLN A 20 -10.47 -9.51 -18.09
N TYR A 21 -10.04 -10.00 -16.93
CA TYR A 21 -8.63 -10.14 -16.53
C TYR A 21 -8.27 -11.60 -16.23
N VAL A 22 -7.08 -12.02 -16.64
CA VAL A 22 -6.52 -13.35 -16.40
C VAL A 22 -5.23 -13.23 -15.60
N LEU A 23 -5.08 -14.07 -14.58
CA LEU A 23 -3.89 -14.10 -13.72
C LEU A 23 -2.63 -14.27 -14.58
N GLU A 24 -1.69 -13.37 -14.41
CA GLU A 24 -0.37 -13.44 -15.03
C GLU A 24 0.67 -13.93 -14.04
N ASP A 25 0.76 -13.30 -12.87
CA ASP A 25 1.70 -13.69 -11.80
C ASP A 25 1.01 -13.70 -10.44
N ASP A 26 1.33 -14.70 -9.63
CA ASP A 26 1.04 -14.75 -8.20
C ASP A 26 2.37 -14.83 -7.45
N TYR A 27 2.74 -13.75 -6.78
CA TYR A 27 4.05 -13.60 -6.15
C TYR A 27 4.23 -14.47 -4.89
N LEU A 28 3.16 -15.01 -4.31
CA LEU A 28 3.22 -15.81 -3.08
C LEU A 28 3.08 -17.31 -3.36
N ALA A 29 2.62 -17.72 -4.53
CA ALA A 29 2.23 -19.10 -4.85
C ALA A 29 3.24 -20.18 -4.43
N ASP A 30 4.54 -19.91 -4.59
CA ASP A 30 5.61 -20.88 -4.33
C ASP A 30 6.35 -20.65 -2.99
N GLY A 31 5.97 -19.63 -2.20
CA GLY A 31 6.61 -19.28 -0.93
C GLY A 31 8.00 -18.63 -1.06
N ASN A 32 8.49 -18.45 -2.28
CA ASN A 32 9.78 -17.84 -2.62
C ASN A 32 9.63 -16.36 -3.02
N PHE A 33 8.73 -15.63 -2.35
CA PHE A 33 8.38 -14.25 -2.69
C PHE A 33 9.62 -13.36 -2.92
N PHE A 34 10.58 -13.38 -1.99
CA PHE A 34 11.76 -12.52 -2.07
C PHE A 34 12.73 -12.86 -3.22
N ASP A 35 12.66 -14.05 -3.80
CA ASP A 35 13.48 -14.41 -4.96
C ASP A 35 12.97 -13.73 -6.25
N LEU A 36 11.74 -13.21 -6.23
CA LEU A 36 11.12 -12.46 -7.32
C LEU A 36 11.45 -10.96 -7.27
N PHE A 37 12.24 -10.52 -6.29
CA PHE A 37 12.62 -9.13 -6.10
C PHE A 37 14.15 -8.99 -5.97
N SER A 38 14.63 -7.81 -6.35
CA SER A 38 15.95 -7.31 -6.00
C SER A 38 15.85 -6.47 -4.73
N PHE A 39 16.88 -6.50 -3.89
CA PHE A 39 16.96 -5.68 -2.68
C PHE A 39 17.87 -4.49 -2.95
N TRP A 40 17.35 -3.29 -2.74
CA TRP A 40 18.16 -2.07 -2.73
C TRP A 40 18.91 -1.99 -1.42
N ASP A 41 20.25 -2.03 -1.44
CA ASP A 41 21.10 -2.01 -0.23
C ASP A 41 22.10 -0.85 -0.25
N THR A 42 21.74 0.21 -0.98
CA THR A 42 22.54 1.43 -1.08
C THR A 42 21.79 2.64 -0.50
N THR A 43 22.39 3.82 -0.58
CA THR A 43 21.79 5.07 -0.10
C THR A 43 20.39 5.27 -0.69
N ASP A 44 19.50 5.77 0.15
CA ASP A 44 18.13 6.07 -0.24
C ASP A 44 18.08 7.28 -1.21
N PRO A 45 17.48 7.14 -2.40
CA PRO A 45 17.36 8.25 -3.36
C PRO A 45 16.60 9.47 -2.82
N THR A 46 15.71 9.27 -1.84
CA THR A 46 14.94 10.34 -1.18
C THR A 46 15.64 10.89 0.08
N GLU A 47 16.92 10.56 0.25
CA GLU A 47 17.77 11.05 1.34
C GLU A 47 17.26 10.70 2.75
N GLY A 48 16.52 9.59 2.89
CA GLY A 48 15.99 9.15 4.17
C GLY A 48 17.05 8.71 5.19
N PHE A 49 16.71 8.81 6.48
CA PHE A 49 17.49 8.29 7.61
C PHE A 49 17.29 6.77 7.76
N VAL A 50 17.59 6.05 6.70
CA VAL A 50 17.37 4.60 6.56
C VAL A 50 18.68 3.90 6.21
N ALA A 51 18.83 2.66 6.67
CA ALA A 51 19.93 1.78 6.30
C ALA A 51 19.36 0.55 5.60
N TYR A 52 19.06 0.64 4.30
CA TYR A 52 18.49 -0.49 3.58
C TYR A 52 19.42 -1.71 3.58
N GLN A 53 18.85 -2.87 3.89
CA GLN A 53 19.57 -4.13 4.00
C GLN A 53 19.37 -4.99 2.76
N ASN A 54 20.40 -5.71 2.32
CA ASN A 54 20.19 -6.79 1.35
C ASN A 54 19.45 -7.97 2.00
N GLN A 55 19.00 -8.91 1.17
CA GLN A 55 18.17 -10.05 1.61
C GLN A 55 18.82 -10.87 2.74
N SER A 56 20.13 -11.12 2.68
CA SER A 56 20.84 -11.89 3.71
C SER A 56 20.84 -11.15 5.05
N GLN A 57 21.22 -9.87 5.03
CA GLN A 57 21.24 -9.03 6.23
C GLN A 57 19.84 -8.87 6.82
N ALA A 58 18.82 -8.63 5.99
CA ALA A 58 17.43 -8.52 6.42
C ALA A 58 16.92 -9.83 7.04
N THR A 59 17.32 -10.98 6.51
CA THR A 59 16.98 -12.29 7.09
C THR A 59 17.64 -12.48 8.46
N ASP A 60 18.94 -12.20 8.57
CA ASP A 60 19.69 -12.33 9.82
C ASP A 60 19.15 -11.39 10.92
N ALA A 61 18.75 -10.17 10.52
CA ALA A 61 18.11 -9.18 11.38
C ALA A 61 16.62 -9.45 11.63
N LYS A 62 16.04 -10.50 11.01
CA LYS A 62 14.61 -10.87 11.09
C LYS A 62 13.66 -9.75 10.65
N LEU A 63 14.11 -8.93 9.71
CA LEU A 63 13.30 -7.90 9.08
C LEU A 63 12.35 -8.49 8.04
N ILE A 64 12.69 -9.63 7.45
CA ILE A 64 11.85 -10.27 6.43
C ILE A 64 11.48 -11.71 6.79
N SER A 65 10.30 -12.14 6.38
CA SER A 65 9.88 -13.54 6.40
C SER A 65 8.85 -13.81 5.31
N SER A 66 8.92 -14.96 4.65
CA SER A 66 7.98 -15.36 3.60
C SER A 66 7.36 -16.72 3.86
N SER A 67 6.13 -16.88 3.39
CA SER A 67 5.39 -18.13 3.29
C SER A 67 4.44 -18.04 2.09
N THR A 68 3.74 -19.13 1.78
CA THR A 68 2.73 -19.13 0.70
C THR A 68 1.45 -18.37 1.05
N THR A 69 1.31 -17.87 2.27
CA THR A 69 0.06 -17.23 2.75
C THR A 69 0.27 -15.87 3.39
N ASN A 70 1.51 -15.52 3.73
CA ASN A 70 1.85 -14.26 4.36
C ASN A 70 3.32 -13.92 4.16
N ILE A 71 3.59 -12.66 3.83
CA ILE A 71 4.91 -12.04 3.75
C ILE A 71 4.98 -10.95 4.80
N GLN A 72 6.10 -10.85 5.52
CA GLN A 72 6.38 -9.71 6.39
C GLN A 72 7.65 -9.00 5.97
N MET A 73 7.60 -7.67 5.98
CA MET A 73 8.72 -6.77 5.80
C MET A 73 8.67 -5.71 6.90
N LYS A 74 9.68 -5.71 7.76
CA LYS A 74 9.76 -4.91 8.98
C LYS A 74 10.94 -3.96 8.93
N VAL A 75 10.92 -3.01 9.84
CA VAL A 75 12.06 -2.18 10.19
C VAL A 75 12.66 -2.62 11.53
N ASP A 76 13.90 -2.22 11.81
CA ASP A 76 14.46 -2.37 13.14
C ASP A 76 13.58 -1.59 14.14
N SER A 77 13.20 -2.24 15.22
CA SER A 77 12.43 -1.64 16.32
C SER A 77 13.00 -2.01 17.69
N SER A 78 14.30 -2.30 17.75
CA SER A 78 14.95 -2.84 18.95
C SER A 78 16.28 -2.16 19.29
N ASN A 79 16.85 -1.38 18.37
CA ASN A 79 18.17 -0.80 18.52
C ASN A 79 18.17 0.70 18.27
N VAL A 80 19.04 1.41 19.00
CA VAL A 80 19.47 2.77 18.61
C VAL A 80 20.29 2.65 17.33
N THR A 81 19.97 3.48 16.33
CA THR A 81 20.48 3.32 14.95
C THR A 81 21.14 4.61 14.46
N PRO A 82 22.40 4.91 14.88
CA PRO A 82 23.07 6.18 14.57
C PRO A 82 23.43 6.39 13.10
N ASN A 83 23.30 5.35 12.26
CA ASN A 83 23.66 5.38 10.84
C ASN A 83 22.46 5.07 9.94
N GLY A 84 21.26 5.50 10.33
CA GLY A 84 20.00 5.16 9.66
C GLY A 84 19.37 3.88 10.21
N ARG A 85 18.03 3.86 10.25
CA ARG A 85 17.26 2.72 10.77
C ARG A 85 17.24 1.57 9.75
N PRO A 86 17.64 0.33 10.11
CA PRO A 86 17.55 -0.80 9.19
C PRO A 86 16.12 -1.04 8.70
N SER A 87 15.99 -1.19 7.39
CA SER A 87 14.73 -1.43 6.67
C SER A 87 15.03 -2.20 5.37
N VAL A 88 14.01 -2.44 4.56
CA VAL A 88 14.15 -3.05 3.23
C VAL A 88 13.44 -2.19 2.18
N ARG A 89 14.04 -2.13 1.00
CA ARG A 89 13.40 -1.69 -0.24
C ARG A 89 13.58 -2.81 -1.25
N ILE A 90 12.47 -3.35 -1.75
CA ILE A 90 12.48 -4.43 -2.71
C ILE A 90 11.81 -3.99 -4.00
N THR A 91 12.39 -4.35 -5.15
CA THR A 91 11.88 -4.01 -6.48
C THR A 91 11.74 -5.28 -7.31
N SER A 92 10.56 -5.54 -7.87
CA SER A 92 10.28 -6.79 -8.57
C SER A 92 11.21 -6.97 -9.77
N ASN A 93 11.68 -8.20 -9.97
CA ASN A 93 12.55 -8.52 -11.10
C ASN A 93 11.81 -8.38 -12.45
N LYS A 94 10.50 -8.65 -12.45
CA LYS A 94 9.62 -8.48 -13.60
C LYS A 94 9.06 -7.07 -13.66
N SER A 95 8.89 -6.56 -14.88
CA SER A 95 8.20 -5.31 -15.20
C SER A 95 6.90 -5.56 -15.98
N TYR A 96 6.02 -4.57 -15.98
CA TYR A 96 4.71 -4.58 -16.62
C TYR A 96 4.49 -3.30 -17.44
N ASP A 97 3.68 -3.34 -18.48
CA ASP A 97 3.31 -2.17 -19.31
C ASP A 97 1.83 -1.78 -19.20
N SER A 98 1.03 -2.63 -18.59
CA SER A 98 -0.39 -2.43 -18.27
C SER A 98 -0.84 -3.60 -17.41
N GLY A 99 -2.04 -3.52 -16.84
CA GLY A 99 -2.66 -4.64 -16.17
C GLY A 99 -3.49 -4.24 -14.97
N LEU A 100 -3.73 -5.21 -14.11
CA LEU A 100 -4.45 -5.06 -12.86
C LEU A 100 -3.59 -5.65 -11.75
N VAL A 101 -3.00 -4.76 -10.93
CA VAL A 101 -2.16 -5.13 -9.79
C VAL A 101 -3.03 -5.13 -8.55
N ILE A 102 -3.16 -6.28 -7.89
CA ILE A 102 -3.98 -6.47 -6.69
C ILE A 102 -3.08 -6.89 -5.54
N VAL A 103 -3.13 -6.15 -4.44
CA VAL A 103 -2.43 -6.47 -3.19
C VAL A 103 -3.43 -6.58 -2.04
N ASP A 104 -3.38 -7.70 -1.33
CA ASP A 104 -4.12 -7.93 -0.07
C ASP A 104 -3.15 -7.73 1.10
N ILE A 105 -3.42 -6.73 1.93
CA ILE A 105 -2.56 -6.31 3.03
C ILE A 105 -3.38 -6.37 4.33
N ASP A 106 -2.91 -7.10 5.35
CA ASP A 106 -3.52 -7.08 6.69
C ASP A 106 -2.87 -6.02 7.61
N HIS A 107 -1.65 -5.60 7.29
CA HIS A 107 -0.94 -4.54 8.04
C HIS A 107 0.01 -3.74 7.14
N MET A 108 0.10 -2.43 7.35
CA MET A 108 1.10 -1.56 6.73
C MET A 108 1.78 -0.66 7.77
N PRO A 109 3.01 -0.17 7.52
CA PRO A 109 3.54 0.94 8.28
C PRO A 109 2.71 2.21 8.03
N GLY A 110 2.78 3.19 8.94
CA GLY A 110 2.16 4.51 8.77
C GLY A 110 1.42 4.97 10.03
N GLY A 111 1.20 6.28 10.15
CA GLY A 111 0.67 6.89 11.37
C GLY A 111 1.72 6.98 12.49
N ILE A 112 3.01 6.92 12.15
CA ILE A 112 4.14 6.92 13.10
C ILE A 112 5.09 8.05 12.71
N CYS A 113 5.40 8.95 13.65
CA CYS A 113 6.36 10.02 13.41
C CYS A 113 7.68 9.49 12.83
N GLY A 114 8.12 10.11 11.73
CA GLY A 114 9.37 9.80 11.05
C GLY A 114 9.30 8.69 10.01
N THR A 115 8.22 7.90 9.91
CA THR A 115 8.10 6.88 8.86
C THR A 115 7.64 7.47 7.52
N TRP A 116 8.11 6.90 6.43
CA TRP A 116 7.62 7.11 5.07
C TRP A 116 7.56 5.75 4.35
N PRO A 117 6.44 5.02 4.49
CA PRO A 117 6.20 3.77 3.76
C PRO A 117 5.61 4.01 2.37
N ALA A 118 5.99 3.16 1.42
CA ALA A 118 5.43 3.17 0.08
C ALA A 118 5.19 1.76 -0.48
N PHE A 119 4.06 1.59 -1.17
CA PHE A 119 3.82 0.53 -2.16
C PHE A 119 3.47 1.19 -3.49
N TRP A 120 4.33 1.00 -4.47
CA TRP A 120 4.35 1.84 -5.67
C TRP A 120 4.92 1.08 -6.86
N LEU A 121 4.81 1.67 -8.04
CA LEU A 121 5.39 1.16 -9.27
C LEU A 121 6.39 2.18 -9.83
N VAL A 122 7.50 1.70 -10.39
CA VAL A 122 8.53 2.56 -10.98
C VAL A 122 8.97 2.08 -12.36
N GLY A 123 9.03 3.00 -13.31
CA GLY A 123 9.57 2.75 -14.64
C GLY A 123 11.09 2.88 -14.68
N PRO A 124 11.75 2.44 -15.76
CA PRO A 124 13.15 2.77 -16.00
C PRO A 124 13.33 4.29 -16.19
N ASP A 125 14.56 4.79 -16.04
CA ASP A 125 14.94 6.19 -16.28
C ASP A 125 13.95 7.23 -15.69
N TRP A 126 13.64 7.10 -14.40
CA TRP A 126 12.80 8.03 -13.65
C TRP A 126 13.23 9.50 -13.83
N PRO A 127 12.29 10.46 -14.00
CA PRO A 127 10.82 10.29 -13.97
C PRO A 127 10.20 10.02 -15.36
N ASP A 128 11.02 9.88 -16.41
CA ASP A 128 10.56 9.94 -17.81
C ASP A 128 9.75 8.70 -18.23
N GLN A 129 9.83 7.57 -17.52
CA GLN A 129 8.91 6.43 -17.70
C GLN A 129 7.98 6.21 -16.50
N GLY A 130 7.85 7.23 -15.67
CA GLY A 130 6.76 7.37 -14.72
C GLY A 130 6.94 6.60 -13.41
N GLU A 131 6.22 7.08 -12.40
CA GLU A 131 6.06 6.49 -11.07
C GLU A 131 4.58 6.49 -10.69
N ILE A 132 4.12 5.40 -10.07
CA ILE A 132 2.72 5.24 -9.65
C ILE A 132 2.70 4.89 -8.16
N ASP A 133 2.43 5.88 -7.32
CA ASP A 133 2.32 5.70 -5.87
C ASP A 133 0.90 5.25 -5.52
N ILE A 134 0.77 3.98 -5.14
CA ILE A 134 -0.52 3.34 -4.86
C ILE A 134 -0.86 3.53 -3.38
N ILE A 135 0.12 3.32 -2.50
CA ILE A 135 0.01 3.55 -1.07
C ILE A 135 1.23 4.35 -0.63
N GLU A 136 1.03 5.57 -0.17
CA GLU A 136 2.10 6.43 0.30
C GLU A 136 1.60 7.42 1.36
N GLY A 137 2.49 7.79 2.27
CA GLY A 137 2.24 8.83 3.26
C GLY A 137 3.38 8.97 4.24
N VAL A 138 3.37 10.05 5.03
CA VAL A 138 4.48 10.37 5.95
C VAL A 138 4.02 10.64 7.37
N ASN A 139 4.90 10.37 8.34
CA ASN A 139 4.69 10.71 9.74
C ASN A 139 3.35 10.15 10.29
N GLU A 140 2.61 10.99 11.02
CA GLU A 140 1.30 10.66 11.62
C GLU A 140 0.13 10.79 10.63
N GLN A 141 0.38 10.80 9.32
CA GLN A 141 -0.66 10.85 8.30
C GLN A 141 -1.65 9.68 8.46
N THR A 142 -2.93 9.99 8.32
CA THR A 142 -4.04 9.07 8.59
C THR A 142 -4.80 8.60 7.36
N THR A 143 -4.56 9.23 6.21
CA THR A 143 -5.23 8.92 4.94
C THR A 143 -4.16 8.70 3.86
N ASN A 144 -4.50 7.90 2.86
CA ASN A 144 -3.54 7.55 1.81
C ASN A 144 -3.41 8.69 0.81
N ASP A 145 -2.19 8.97 0.36
CA ASP A 145 -1.95 9.79 -0.82
C ASP A 145 -1.59 8.87 -1.99
N MET A 146 -2.29 9.03 -3.11
CA MET A 146 -1.97 8.36 -4.36
C MET A 146 -1.47 9.41 -5.34
N THR A 147 -0.31 9.18 -5.94
CA THR A 147 0.40 10.18 -6.73
C THR A 147 0.93 9.56 -8.00
N LEU A 148 1.02 10.35 -9.07
CA LEU A 148 1.87 10.02 -10.21
C LEU A 148 2.96 11.06 -10.37
N HIS A 149 4.15 10.59 -10.72
CA HIS A 149 5.27 11.41 -11.13
C HIS A 149 5.65 11.10 -12.58
N THR A 150 5.90 12.13 -13.38
CA THR A 150 6.30 12.02 -14.79
C THR A 150 7.31 13.10 -15.18
N GLY A 151 7.81 13.02 -16.42
CA GLY A 151 8.32 14.18 -17.15
C GLY A 151 7.22 15.19 -17.50
N GLU A 152 7.55 16.20 -18.31
CA GLU A 152 6.60 17.27 -18.72
C GLU A 152 5.46 16.73 -19.59
N GLY A 153 4.24 17.25 -19.39
CA GLY A 153 3.11 17.06 -20.32
C GLY A 153 2.10 15.99 -19.92
N CYS A 154 2.06 15.58 -18.65
CA CYS A 154 1.03 14.72 -18.10
C CYS A 154 0.25 15.47 -17.01
N SER A 155 -1.07 15.60 -17.18
CA SER A 155 -1.93 16.26 -16.20
C SER A 155 -3.25 15.51 -15.98
N VAL A 156 -3.77 15.63 -14.77
CA VAL A 156 -4.99 14.97 -14.29
C VAL A 156 -6.12 15.99 -14.19
N THR A 157 -7.32 15.57 -14.56
CA THR A 157 -8.52 16.40 -14.49
C THR A 157 -9.54 15.76 -13.55
N ASN A 158 -10.10 16.56 -12.64
CA ASN A 158 -11.26 16.12 -11.87
C ASN A 158 -12.51 16.09 -12.76
N ASN A 159 -12.88 14.90 -13.20
CA ASN A 159 -14.08 14.60 -14.00
C ASN A 159 -15.23 14.00 -13.15
N GLY A 160 -15.07 13.91 -11.83
CA GLY A 160 -16.02 13.28 -10.92
C GLY A 160 -16.01 11.74 -10.93
N ALA A 161 -14.98 11.10 -11.51
CA ALA A 161 -14.88 9.64 -11.62
C ALA A 161 -14.15 8.97 -10.45
N PHE A 162 -13.69 9.72 -9.45
CA PHE A 162 -13.03 9.20 -8.25
C PHE A 162 -13.57 9.88 -6.98
N SER A 163 -13.41 9.22 -5.83
CA SER A 163 -13.94 9.72 -4.55
C SER A 163 -12.96 10.53 -3.70
N GLY A 164 -11.66 10.44 -3.99
CA GLY A 164 -10.61 11.23 -3.33
C GLY A 164 -10.63 12.72 -3.72
N GLU A 165 -9.82 13.51 -3.03
CA GLU A 165 -9.63 14.93 -3.28
C GLU A 165 -8.39 15.15 -4.14
N LEU A 166 -8.54 15.82 -5.29
CA LEU A 166 -7.43 16.17 -6.16
C LEU A 166 -6.65 17.35 -5.56
N MET A 167 -5.42 17.10 -5.13
CA MET A 167 -4.57 18.06 -4.43
C MET A 167 -3.68 18.85 -5.40
N THR A 168 -3.07 18.14 -6.36
CA THR A 168 -2.22 18.69 -7.41
C THR A 168 -2.60 18.06 -8.75
N THR A 169 -2.51 18.84 -9.83
CA THR A 169 -3.07 18.46 -11.14
C THR A 169 -2.01 18.07 -12.15
N ASP A 170 -0.80 18.62 -12.06
CA ASP A 170 0.29 18.33 -12.99
C ASP A 170 1.18 17.23 -12.42
N CYS A 171 1.47 16.21 -13.22
CA CYS A 171 2.27 15.06 -12.78
C CYS A 171 3.77 15.31 -12.95
N TRP A 172 4.16 16.40 -13.61
CA TRP A 172 5.54 16.74 -13.83
C TRP A 172 6.25 17.12 -12.52
N ILE A 173 7.36 16.43 -12.22
CA ILE A 173 8.12 16.65 -10.98
C ILE A 173 8.73 18.06 -10.86
N ASP A 174 8.97 18.73 -11.99
CA ASP A 174 9.62 20.04 -12.05
C ASP A 174 8.63 21.17 -12.44
N ASP A 175 7.33 20.96 -12.24
CA ASP A 175 6.33 22.01 -12.47
C ASP A 175 6.63 23.26 -11.60
N PRO A 176 6.90 24.43 -12.21
CA PRO A 176 7.21 25.65 -11.48
C PRO A 176 6.05 26.22 -10.65
N ASP A 177 4.82 25.77 -10.90
CA ASP A 177 3.61 26.21 -10.20
C ASP A 177 3.19 25.24 -9.06
N GLN A 178 3.91 24.12 -8.87
CA GLN A 178 3.71 23.17 -7.77
C GLN A 178 4.95 23.09 -6.85
N ALA A 179 4.82 22.40 -5.72
CA ALA A 179 6.00 22.08 -4.92
C ALA A 179 6.91 21.13 -5.70
N ALA A 180 8.22 21.23 -5.49
CA ALA A 180 9.18 20.35 -6.15
C ALA A 180 8.84 18.88 -5.87
N ASN A 181 8.85 18.05 -6.91
CA ASN A 181 8.47 16.64 -6.85
C ASN A 181 7.06 16.38 -6.28
N ALA A 182 6.11 17.32 -6.38
CA ALA A 182 4.76 17.08 -5.87
C ALA A 182 4.00 16.03 -6.69
N GLY A 183 4.25 15.96 -8.01
CA GLY A 183 3.44 15.15 -8.92
C GLY A 183 1.96 15.55 -8.90
N CYS A 184 1.12 14.70 -9.48
CA CYS A 184 -0.33 14.88 -9.47
C CYS A 184 -0.94 13.93 -8.44
N GLN A 185 -1.41 14.51 -7.34
CA GLN A 185 -1.79 13.77 -6.13
C GLN A 185 -3.30 13.80 -5.92
N ILE A 186 -3.87 12.65 -5.61
CA ILE A 186 -5.22 12.49 -5.11
C ILE A 186 -5.14 11.93 -3.69
N SER A 187 -5.63 12.69 -2.71
CA SER A 187 -5.69 12.27 -1.31
C SER A 187 -6.99 11.56 -1.00
N ALA A 188 -6.91 10.41 -0.32
CA ALA A 188 -8.08 9.75 0.23
C ALA A 188 -8.68 10.53 1.40
N SER A 189 -9.99 10.38 1.64
CA SER A 189 -10.68 11.05 2.74
C SER A 189 -11.04 10.13 3.92
N ASN A 190 -11.00 8.80 3.73
CA ASN A 190 -11.29 7.82 4.77
C ASN A 190 -9.99 7.39 5.47
N THR A 191 -9.98 7.39 6.80
CA THR A 191 -8.81 6.95 7.59
C THR A 191 -8.51 5.45 7.51
N ASP A 192 -9.46 4.63 7.05
CA ASP A 192 -9.23 3.20 6.85
C ASP A 192 -8.25 2.91 5.70
N THR A 193 -7.85 3.91 4.92
CA THR A 193 -7.01 3.73 3.73
C THR A 193 -5.52 3.63 4.08
N PHE A 194 -5.07 4.12 5.24
CA PHE A 194 -3.65 4.21 5.54
C PHE A 194 -3.31 4.04 7.02
N GLY A 195 -2.10 3.54 7.28
CA GLY A 195 -1.46 3.49 8.59
C GLY A 195 -2.33 2.92 9.71
N THR A 196 -2.37 3.61 10.85
CA THR A 196 -3.10 3.15 12.05
C THR A 196 -4.58 2.85 11.82
N GLY A 197 -5.27 3.62 10.97
CA GLY A 197 -6.68 3.40 10.65
C GLY A 197 -6.88 2.13 9.83
N PHE A 198 -6.06 1.95 8.79
CA PHE A 198 -6.01 0.72 7.99
C PHE A 198 -5.74 -0.52 8.86
N ASN A 199 -4.73 -0.46 9.72
CA ASN A 199 -4.35 -1.58 10.59
C ASN A 199 -5.45 -1.93 11.60
N SER A 200 -6.13 -0.91 12.15
CA SER A 200 -7.27 -1.10 13.07
C SER A 200 -8.48 -1.77 12.39
N ASN A 201 -8.58 -1.65 11.06
CA ASN A 201 -9.60 -2.31 10.24
C ASN A 201 -9.18 -3.72 9.75
N ASN A 202 -8.07 -4.27 10.27
CA ASN A 202 -7.46 -5.52 9.77
C ASN A 202 -7.09 -5.45 8.27
N GLY A 203 -6.76 -4.24 7.83
CA GLY A 203 -6.35 -3.90 6.49
C GLY A 203 -7.43 -3.99 5.42
N GLY A 204 -7.04 -4.45 4.24
CA GLY A 204 -7.90 -4.46 3.05
C GLY A 204 -7.12 -4.80 1.78
N VAL A 205 -7.78 -4.57 0.65
CA VAL A 205 -7.23 -4.80 -0.69
C VAL A 205 -7.09 -3.47 -1.41
N TYR A 206 -5.90 -3.22 -1.96
CA TYR A 206 -5.69 -2.21 -2.99
C TYR A 206 -5.65 -2.88 -4.35
N ALA A 207 -6.36 -2.32 -5.32
CA ALA A 207 -6.35 -2.78 -6.70
C ALA A 207 -6.11 -1.60 -7.64
N THR A 208 -5.07 -1.70 -8.46
CA THR A 208 -4.67 -0.67 -9.41
C THR A 208 -4.89 -1.18 -10.82
N GLU A 209 -5.90 -0.64 -11.50
CA GLU A 209 -6.18 -0.90 -12.92
C GLU A 209 -5.42 0.14 -13.76
N TRP A 210 -4.46 -0.35 -14.54
CA TRP A 210 -3.60 0.46 -15.40
C TRP A 210 -3.84 0.10 -16.86
N THR A 211 -4.37 1.08 -17.59
CA THR A 211 -4.67 1.00 -19.03
C THR A 211 -4.02 2.16 -19.77
N ASP A 212 -3.99 2.10 -21.10
CA ASP A 212 -3.53 3.20 -21.95
C ASP A 212 -4.27 4.54 -21.73
N SER A 213 -5.46 4.49 -21.11
CA SER A 213 -6.36 5.64 -21.00
C SER A 213 -6.45 6.26 -19.60
N ALA A 214 -6.11 5.49 -18.57
CA ALA A 214 -6.23 5.88 -17.18
C ALA A 214 -5.49 4.90 -16.27
N ILE A 215 -5.08 5.40 -15.10
CA ILE A 215 -4.69 4.59 -13.94
C ILE A 215 -5.76 4.82 -12.86
N SER A 216 -6.41 3.76 -12.39
CA SER A 216 -7.45 3.82 -11.34
C SER A 216 -7.04 2.99 -10.14
N VAL A 217 -7.09 3.59 -8.94
CA VAL A 217 -6.76 2.93 -7.68
C VAL A 217 -8.02 2.75 -6.86
N PHE A 218 -8.32 1.50 -6.53
CA PHE A 218 -9.42 1.08 -5.68
C PHE A 218 -8.89 0.64 -4.31
N PHE A 219 -9.68 0.92 -3.27
CA PHE A 219 -9.46 0.37 -1.94
C PHE A 219 -10.74 -0.31 -1.46
N PHE A 220 -10.60 -1.55 -1.00
CA PHE A 220 -11.66 -2.32 -0.38
C PHE A 220 -11.26 -2.68 1.06
N PRO A 221 -11.96 -2.16 2.08
CA PRO A 221 -11.68 -2.56 3.47
C PRO A 221 -11.94 -4.06 3.64
N ARG A 222 -11.25 -4.72 4.59
CA ARG A 222 -11.25 -6.19 4.81
C ARG A 222 -12.62 -6.89 4.70
N GLY A 223 -13.71 -6.25 5.13
CA GLY A 223 -15.06 -6.80 5.10
C GLY A 223 -15.87 -6.57 3.81
N SER A 224 -15.33 -5.83 2.85
CA SER A 224 -16.03 -5.36 1.64
C SER A 224 -15.26 -5.69 0.34
N ILE A 225 -14.37 -6.68 0.39
CA ILE A 225 -13.60 -7.12 -0.78
C ILE A 225 -14.56 -7.78 -1.79
N PRO A 226 -14.59 -7.32 -3.06
CA PRO A 226 -15.40 -7.93 -4.11
C PRO A 226 -15.12 -9.43 -4.29
N SER A 227 -16.18 -10.24 -4.42
CA SER A 227 -16.04 -11.71 -4.44
C SER A 227 -15.27 -12.23 -5.66
N ASP A 228 -15.34 -11.51 -6.78
CA ASP A 228 -14.61 -11.78 -8.01
C ASP A 228 -13.08 -11.68 -7.83
N ILE A 229 -12.59 -10.76 -6.99
CA ILE A 229 -11.19 -10.73 -6.55
C ILE A 229 -10.86 -12.03 -5.79
N THR A 230 -11.65 -12.37 -4.76
CA THR A 230 -11.38 -13.57 -3.95
C THR A 230 -11.52 -14.89 -4.71
N ASN A 231 -12.27 -14.89 -5.81
CA ASN A 231 -12.44 -16.04 -6.71
C ASN A 231 -11.37 -16.07 -7.83
N GLY A 232 -10.45 -15.11 -7.87
CA GLY A 232 -9.38 -15.04 -8.87
C GLY A 232 -9.86 -14.73 -10.29
N SER A 233 -10.98 -14.02 -10.43
CA SER A 233 -11.53 -13.61 -11.74
C SER A 233 -12.03 -12.16 -11.65
N PRO A 234 -11.14 -11.20 -11.37
CA PRO A 234 -11.51 -9.82 -11.10
C PRO A 234 -12.16 -9.13 -12.31
N GLU A 235 -13.15 -8.28 -12.02
CA GLU A 235 -13.97 -7.52 -12.96
C GLU A 235 -14.12 -6.06 -12.45
N PRO A 236 -13.11 -5.20 -12.71
CA PRO A 236 -13.10 -3.80 -12.26
C PRO A 236 -14.35 -3.00 -12.60
N SER A 237 -14.98 -3.29 -13.74
CA SER A 237 -16.21 -2.62 -14.20
C SER A 237 -17.39 -2.72 -13.20
N SER A 238 -17.33 -3.69 -12.27
CA SER A 238 -18.36 -3.94 -11.26
C SER A 238 -18.08 -3.34 -9.88
N TRP A 239 -16.87 -2.79 -9.65
CA TRP A 239 -16.41 -2.36 -8.32
C TRP A 239 -16.91 -0.98 -7.88
N GLY A 240 -17.44 -0.19 -8.82
CA GLY A 240 -17.94 1.15 -8.55
C GLY A 240 -16.87 2.22 -8.73
N THR A 241 -16.93 3.27 -7.91
CA THR A 241 -16.04 4.44 -8.02
C THR A 241 -14.69 4.16 -7.37
N PRO A 242 -13.56 4.32 -8.08
CA PRO A 242 -12.23 4.22 -7.48
C PRO A 242 -11.97 5.35 -6.49
N VAL A 243 -10.99 5.15 -5.60
CA VAL A 243 -10.56 6.21 -4.67
C VAL A 243 -9.78 7.28 -5.43
N ALA A 244 -8.94 6.88 -6.37
CA ALA A 244 -8.23 7.78 -7.28
C ALA A 244 -8.38 7.32 -8.73
N GLN A 245 -8.52 8.26 -9.65
CA GLN A 245 -8.40 8.00 -11.09
C GLN A 245 -7.60 9.11 -11.73
N PHE A 246 -6.49 8.73 -12.34
CA PHE A 246 -5.60 9.60 -13.07
C PHE A 246 -5.92 9.50 -14.55
N GLN A 247 -6.62 10.52 -15.04
CA GLN A 247 -7.02 10.70 -16.43
C GLN A 247 -7.08 12.20 -16.73
N GLY A 248 -6.78 12.60 -17.96
CA GLY A 248 -6.85 14.00 -18.36
C GLY A 248 -5.96 14.29 -19.57
N GLY A 249 -5.22 15.39 -19.48
CA GLY A 249 -4.18 15.74 -20.45
C GLY A 249 -2.90 14.95 -20.21
N CYS A 250 -2.99 13.63 -20.16
CA CYS A 250 -1.87 12.72 -19.97
C CYS A 250 -1.95 11.56 -20.94
N ASP A 251 -0.83 11.27 -21.60
CA ASP A 251 -0.65 10.07 -22.40
C ASP A 251 -0.11 8.95 -21.50
N ILE A 252 -1.02 8.22 -20.85
CA ILE A 252 -0.66 7.20 -19.85
C ILE A 252 0.24 6.12 -20.46
N ALA A 253 -0.07 5.66 -21.67
CA ALA A 253 0.69 4.61 -22.35
C ALA A 253 2.15 4.99 -22.63
N ASN A 254 2.42 6.27 -22.88
CA ASN A 254 3.78 6.75 -23.16
C ASN A 254 4.53 7.23 -21.91
N ASN A 255 3.82 7.72 -20.89
CA ASN A 255 4.45 8.20 -19.65
C ASN A 255 4.76 7.08 -18.66
N PHE A 256 4.01 5.97 -18.71
CA PHE A 256 4.21 4.84 -17.80
C PHE A 256 4.52 3.62 -18.66
N THR A 257 5.74 3.11 -18.57
CA THR A 257 6.14 1.87 -19.27
C THR A 257 7.12 1.08 -18.40
N ASN A 258 7.18 -0.24 -18.61
CA ASN A 258 8.11 -1.15 -17.94
C ASN A 258 8.18 -0.98 -16.42
N GLN A 259 7.03 -0.80 -15.79
CA GLN A 259 6.88 -0.54 -14.37
C GLN A 259 7.21 -1.79 -13.54
N GLN A 260 8.08 -1.64 -12.53
CA GLN A 260 8.40 -2.65 -11.53
C GLN A 260 7.71 -2.32 -10.21
N ILE A 261 7.24 -3.35 -9.50
CA ILE A 261 6.58 -3.22 -8.20
C ILE A 261 7.62 -2.98 -7.11
N VAL A 262 7.38 -1.99 -6.26
CA VAL A 262 8.26 -1.64 -5.13
C VAL A 262 7.49 -1.68 -3.81
N PHE A 263 8.14 -2.25 -2.79
CA PHE A 263 7.78 -2.02 -1.39
C PHE A 263 8.99 -1.44 -0.66
N ASP A 264 8.76 -0.43 0.16
CA ASP A 264 9.78 0.05 1.08
C ASP A 264 9.18 0.69 2.34
N THR A 265 10.07 1.02 3.26
CA THR A 265 9.81 1.95 4.35
C THR A 265 11.08 2.72 4.62
N THR A 266 11.13 3.96 4.15
CA THR A 266 12.17 4.91 4.54
C THR A 266 11.74 5.72 5.77
N PHE A 267 12.62 6.63 6.19
CA PHE A 267 12.41 7.51 7.32
C PHE A 267 12.90 8.91 7.00
N CYS A 268 12.20 9.93 7.50
CA CYS A 268 12.62 11.32 7.34
C CYS A 268 12.81 11.69 5.86
N GLY A 269 14.01 12.12 5.46
CA GLY A 269 14.31 12.44 4.07
C GLY A 269 13.51 13.61 3.51
N SER A 270 13.49 13.68 2.17
CA SER A 270 12.97 14.81 1.40
C SER A 270 11.48 15.08 1.56
N TRP A 271 10.71 14.18 2.16
CA TRP A 271 9.30 14.43 2.47
C TRP A 271 9.00 14.38 3.97
N ALA A 272 9.13 13.21 4.62
CA ALA A 272 8.76 13.09 6.03
C ALA A 272 9.63 13.98 6.94
N GLY A 273 10.90 14.17 6.59
CA GLY A 273 11.84 15.05 7.28
C GLY A 273 11.51 16.52 7.05
N ASP A 274 11.22 16.89 5.80
CA ASP A 274 10.92 18.27 5.39
C ASP A 274 9.66 18.84 6.08
N VAL A 275 8.65 18.00 6.30
CA VAL A 275 7.41 18.42 6.99
C VAL A 275 7.47 18.22 8.51
N TRP A 276 8.57 17.71 9.07
CA TRP A 276 8.69 17.41 10.50
C TRP A 276 8.42 18.62 11.39
N ALA A 277 9.11 19.73 11.12
CA ALA A 277 9.12 20.92 11.97
C ALA A 277 7.78 21.68 11.97
N SER A 278 6.99 21.54 10.90
CA SER A 278 5.66 22.14 10.78
C SER A 278 4.53 21.20 11.25
N GLY A 279 4.81 19.89 11.34
CA GLY A 279 3.85 18.87 11.77
C GLY A 279 3.74 18.69 13.29
N SER A 280 2.82 17.81 13.70
CA SER A 280 2.63 17.41 15.12
C SER A 280 3.84 16.69 15.72
N CYS A 281 4.65 16.05 14.87
CA CYS A 281 5.85 15.31 15.25
C CYS A 281 6.99 16.19 15.78
N ALA A 282 7.01 17.49 15.47
CA ALA A 282 8.01 18.42 15.99
C ALA A 282 8.13 18.41 17.53
N SER A 283 7.06 18.04 18.23
CA SER A 283 7.05 17.93 19.70
C SER A 283 7.80 16.71 20.25
N LYS A 284 8.14 15.74 19.39
CA LYS A 284 8.76 14.46 19.77
C LYS A 284 10.28 14.53 19.86
N ALA A 285 10.91 15.33 19.00
CA ALA A 285 12.35 15.58 18.98
C ALA A 285 12.67 16.82 18.14
N ASP A 286 13.87 17.38 18.34
CA ASP A 286 14.36 18.56 17.59
C ASP A 286 14.43 18.32 16.08
N THR A 287 14.77 17.10 15.65
CA THR A 287 14.79 16.69 14.24
C THR A 287 14.18 15.31 14.07
N CYS A 288 13.71 15.03 12.84
CA CYS A 288 13.20 13.71 12.48
C CYS A 288 14.24 12.62 12.71
N ASP A 289 15.46 12.81 12.19
CA ASP A 289 16.56 11.84 12.32
C ASP A 289 16.87 11.53 13.79
N ALA A 290 16.89 12.54 14.66
CA ALA A 290 17.13 12.34 16.09
C ALA A 290 16.01 11.51 16.74
N TYR A 291 14.76 11.70 16.31
CA TYR A 291 13.65 10.85 16.77
C TYR A 291 13.84 9.41 16.29
N VAL A 292 14.08 9.23 14.98
CA VAL A 292 14.21 7.91 14.36
C VAL A 292 15.42 7.15 14.89
N GLU A 293 16.55 7.80 15.15
CA GLU A 293 17.74 7.20 15.76
C GLU A 293 17.46 6.62 17.14
N ASN A 294 16.78 7.39 18.00
CA ASN A 294 16.78 7.16 19.45
C ASN A 294 15.50 6.49 20.00
N ASN A 295 14.41 6.41 19.23
CA ASN A 295 13.10 5.94 19.71
C ASN A 295 12.66 4.63 19.04
N TYR A 296 13.52 3.61 19.07
CA TYR A 296 13.32 2.37 18.32
C TYR A 296 11.99 1.64 18.60
N GLU A 297 11.51 1.71 19.85
CA GLU A 297 10.27 1.07 20.29
C GLU A 297 9.03 1.64 19.57
N ALA A 298 9.10 2.88 19.08
CA ALA A 298 8.01 3.52 18.34
C ALA A 298 7.74 2.85 16.98
N PHE A 299 8.72 2.11 16.44
CA PHE A 299 8.66 1.51 15.11
C PHE A 299 8.27 0.03 15.14
N ALA A 300 7.82 -0.49 16.29
CA ALA A 300 7.34 -1.87 16.40
C ALA A 300 6.15 -2.16 15.47
N ASP A 301 5.35 -1.14 15.18
CA ASP A 301 4.18 -1.19 14.28
C ASP A 301 4.53 -0.75 12.84
N ALA A 302 5.81 -0.47 12.54
CA ALA A 302 6.24 -0.11 11.20
C ALA A 302 6.61 -1.37 10.40
N TYR A 303 5.60 -2.09 9.92
CA TYR A 303 5.80 -3.26 9.07
C TYR A 303 4.66 -3.49 8.09
N TRP A 304 5.02 -4.04 6.93
CA TRP A 304 4.10 -4.61 5.96
C TRP A 304 3.81 -6.07 6.31
N SER A 305 2.55 -6.45 6.22
CA SER A 305 2.09 -7.83 6.22
C SER A 305 1.14 -8.03 5.04
N VAL A 306 1.51 -8.94 4.13
CA VAL A 306 0.90 -9.09 2.80
C VAL A 306 0.41 -10.52 2.63
N ASN A 307 -0.89 -10.69 2.36
CA ASN A 307 -1.53 -11.99 2.17
C ASN A 307 -1.59 -12.42 0.71
N ALA A 308 -1.55 -11.47 -0.22
CA ALA A 308 -1.50 -11.72 -1.66
C ALA A 308 -0.91 -10.53 -2.42
N LEU A 309 -0.19 -10.82 -3.50
CA LEU A 309 0.21 -9.87 -4.52
C LEU A 309 0.07 -10.58 -5.87
N GLN A 310 -0.89 -10.14 -6.66
CA GLN A 310 -1.26 -10.78 -7.91
C GLN A 310 -1.35 -9.74 -9.02
N VAL A 311 -0.79 -10.06 -10.18
CA VAL A 311 -0.89 -9.23 -11.38
C VAL A 311 -1.72 -9.98 -12.41
N TYR A 312 -2.71 -9.30 -12.97
CA TYR A 312 -3.56 -9.80 -14.02
C TYR A 312 -3.38 -8.98 -15.29
N LYS A 313 -3.52 -9.64 -16.44
CA LYS A 313 -3.55 -9.00 -17.76
C LYS A 313 -4.93 -9.03 -18.35
N ALA A 314 -5.26 -8.02 -19.15
CA ALA A 314 -6.50 -8.00 -19.90
C ALA A 314 -6.59 -9.21 -20.84
N SER A 315 -7.75 -9.84 -20.91
CA SER A 315 -8.01 -10.93 -21.84
C SER A 315 -8.07 -10.39 -23.28
N SER A 316 -7.47 -11.10 -24.23
CA SER A 316 -7.41 -10.71 -25.64
C SER A 316 -8.79 -10.54 -26.29
N ALA A 317 -9.85 -11.14 -25.73
CA ALA A 317 -11.23 -10.98 -26.18
C ALA A 317 -11.81 -9.57 -25.91
N TRP A 318 -11.22 -8.81 -24.99
CA TRP A 318 -11.66 -7.46 -24.62
C TRP A 318 -10.76 -6.36 -25.21
N SER A 319 -9.49 -6.67 -25.50
CA SER A 319 -8.58 -5.77 -26.21
C SER A 319 -9.11 -5.36 -27.60
N ASP A 320 -9.84 -6.24 -28.29
CA ASP A 320 -10.43 -5.96 -29.61
C ASP A 320 -11.68 -5.06 -29.57
N VAL A 321 -12.33 -4.90 -28.41
CA VAL A 321 -13.55 -4.10 -28.27
C VAL A 321 -13.22 -2.60 -28.09
N ALA A 322 -12.09 -2.27 -27.45
CA ALA A 322 -11.65 -0.89 -27.25
C ALA A 322 -11.19 -0.20 -28.55
N VAL A 323 -10.72 -0.96 -29.54
CA VAL A 323 -10.16 -0.42 -30.80
C VAL A 323 -11.24 -0.09 -31.86
N SER A 324 -12.47 -0.60 -31.72
CA SER A 324 -13.53 -0.40 -32.74
C SER A 324 -14.33 0.90 -32.62
N SER A 325 -14.04 1.78 -31.65
CA SER A 325 -14.81 3.03 -31.47
C SER A 325 -14.16 4.28 -32.09
N ALA A 326 -13.16 4.12 -32.96
CA ALA A 326 -12.53 5.22 -33.68
C ALA A 326 -12.85 5.19 -35.19
N VAL A 327 -13.88 5.96 -35.56
CA VAL A 327 -14.09 6.68 -36.84
C VAL A 327 -13.89 5.90 -38.15
N GLY A 328 -15.01 5.41 -38.69
CA GLY A 328 -15.18 5.07 -40.10
C GLY A 328 -16.42 5.74 -40.69
N SER A 329 -16.40 7.07 -40.83
CA SER A 329 -17.43 7.82 -41.56
C SER A 329 -17.47 7.38 -43.02
N SER A 330 -18.47 6.59 -43.40
CA SER A 330 -18.86 6.43 -44.80
C SER A 330 -20.38 6.56 -44.94
N SER A 331 -20.76 7.68 -45.55
CA SER A 331 -22.12 8.04 -45.89
C SER A 331 -22.68 7.11 -46.96
N SER A 332 -23.80 6.45 -46.69
CA SER A 332 -24.68 5.96 -47.75
C SER A 332 -26.14 6.22 -47.36
N SER A 333 -26.72 7.19 -48.08
CA SER A 333 -28.10 7.61 -47.99
C SER A 333 -29.02 6.60 -48.68
N MET A 334 -29.95 6.01 -47.93
CA MET A 334 -31.14 5.37 -48.48
C MET A 334 -32.33 5.75 -47.61
N SER A 335 -33.28 6.44 -48.24
CA SER A 335 -34.50 7.01 -47.68
C SER A 335 -35.69 6.09 -47.92
N VAL A 336 -36.41 5.65 -46.88
CA VAL A 336 -37.86 5.30 -47.02
C VAL A 336 -38.64 5.48 -45.71
N ALA A 337 -39.70 6.28 -45.85
CA ALA A 337 -40.98 6.44 -45.15
C ALA A 337 -41.27 5.84 -43.76
N ALA A 338 -41.84 6.71 -42.92
CA ALA A 338 -42.58 6.43 -41.69
C ALA A 338 -43.93 5.74 -41.94
N PRO A 339 -44.43 4.98 -40.95
CA PRO A 339 -45.85 4.91 -40.68
C PRO A 339 -46.22 5.29 -39.23
N SER A 340 -47.45 5.77 -39.13
CA SER A 340 -48.10 6.39 -37.99
C SER A 340 -48.47 5.45 -36.84
N SER A 341 -48.34 5.99 -35.61
CA SER A 341 -49.15 5.80 -34.39
C SER A 341 -50.05 4.56 -34.26
N VAL A 342 -49.79 3.71 -33.25
CA VAL A 342 -50.86 3.08 -32.42
C VAL A 342 -50.40 2.83 -30.97
N ALA A 343 -51.24 3.34 -30.07
CA ALA A 343 -51.57 3.03 -28.67
C ALA A 343 -50.60 2.28 -27.72
N ALA A 344 -50.44 2.91 -26.54
CA ALA A 344 -49.93 2.32 -25.31
C ALA A 344 -50.83 1.19 -24.77
N VAL A 345 -50.20 0.12 -24.31
CA VAL A 345 -50.82 -0.92 -23.48
C VAL A 345 -50.02 -1.01 -22.19
N SER A 346 -50.70 -0.71 -21.08
CA SER A 346 -50.20 -0.89 -19.72
C SER A 346 -50.23 -2.37 -19.34
N ILE A 347 -49.17 -2.86 -18.69
CA ILE A 347 -49.18 -4.18 -18.05
C ILE A 347 -48.76 -4.03 -16.58
N ALA A 348 -49.57 -4.64 -15.74
CA ALA A 348 -49.58 -4.53 -14.29
C ALA A 348 -48.36 -5.18 -13.61
N ALA A 349 -47.96 -4.59 -12.49
CA ALA A 349 -47.06 -5.17 -11.51
C ALA A 349 -47.77 -6.31 -10.74
N THR A 350 -47.09 -7.43 -10.52
CA THR A 350 -47.52 -8.43 -9.54
C THR A 350 -46.30 -9.12 -8.90
N SER A 351 -46.11 -8.77 -7.63
CA SER A 351 -45.50 -9.48 -6.50
C SER A 351 -44.58 -10.69 -6.75
N THR A 352 -43.32 -10.56 -6.33
CA THR A 352 -42.45 -11.68 -5.98
C THR A 352 -42.64 -12.08 -4.52
N SER A 353 -42.83 -13.38 -4.31
CA SER A 353 -42.98 -14.05 -3.02
C SER A 353 -41.61 -14.30 -2.37
N SER A 354 -41.56 -14.13 -1.06
CA SER A 354 -40.46 -14.45 -0.15
C SER A 354 -40.04 -15.92 -0.21
N VAL A 355 -38.74 -16.19 -0.31
CA VAL A 355 -38.14 -17.51 -0.05
C VAL A 355 -37.15 -17.38 1.10
N SER A 356 -37.36 -18.19 2.14
CA SER A 356 -36.53 -18.33 3.33
C SER A 356 -35.13 -18.89 3.00
N PRO A 357 -34.09 -18.56 3.80
CA PRO A 357 -32.74 -19.03 3.54
C PRO A 357 -32.57 -20.50 3.93
N THR A 358 -32.01 -21.27 3.00
CA THR A 358 -31.52 -22.63 3.24
C THR A 358 -30.09 -22.52 3.82
N THR A 359 -29.91 -22.99 5.04
CA THR A 359 -28.62 -23.16 5.71
C THR A 359 -27.69 -24.07 4.91
N PHE A 360 -26.52 -23.54 4.53
CA PHE A 360 -25.36 -24.34 4.13
C PHE A 360 -24.31 -24.30 5.25
N ALA A 361 -23.72 -25.47 5.48
CA ALA A 361 -22.82 -25.76 6.59
C ALA A 361 -21.43 -25.15 6.38
N PHE A 362 -20.94 -24.42 7.38
CA PHE A 362 -19.54 -24.03 7.48
C PHE A 362 -18.72 -25.18 8.07
N THR A 363 -17.66 -25.61 7.37
CA THR A 363 -16.55 -26.33 7.99
C THR A 363 -15.52 -25.31 8.42
N THR A 364 -15.54 -24.93 9.70
CA THR A 364 -14.46 -24.19 10.35
C THR A 364 -13.45 -25.19 10.92
N LYS A 365 -12.20 -25.16 10.44
CA LYS A 365 -11.08 -25.70 11.21
C LYS A 365 -10.73 -24.69 12.30
N SER A 366 -11.12 -24.98 13.53
CA SER A 366 -10.76 -24.19 14.71
C SER A 366 -9.29 -24.38 15.04
N VAL A 367 -8.54 -23.27 15.12
CA VAL A 367 -7.23 -23.20 15.77
C VAL A 367 -7.48 -22.91 17.25
N THR A 368 -6.98 -23.77 18.13
CA THR A 368 -7.02 -23.54 19.59
C THR A 368 -5.75 -22.81 19.99
N ILE A 369 -5.89 -21.58 20.48
CA ILE A 369 -4.82 -20.79 21.09
C ILE A 369 -4.54 -21.37 22.48
N LEU A 370 -3.31 -21.82 22.71
CA LEU A 370 -2.82 -22.19 24.03
C LEU A 370 -2.09 -20.99 24.64
N SER A 371 -2.70 -20.40 25.67
CA SER A 371 -2.09 -19.38 26.53
C SER A 371 -1.07 -20.05 27.47
N THR A 372 0.18 -19.61 27.43
CA THR A 372 1.21 -20.00 28.40
C THR A 372 1.75 -18.79 29.15
N GLY A 373 1.30 -18.68 30.40
CA GLY A 373 2.11 -18.49 31.62
C GLY A 373 3.32 -17.54 31.61
N VAL A 374 3.14 -16.46 32.36
CA VAL A 374 4.12 -15.54 32.96
C VAL A 374 5.29 -16.25 33.67
N PRO A 375 6.56 -15.80 33.51
CA PRO A 375 7.63 -16.06 34.46
C PRO A 375 7.85 -14.89 35.46
N PRO A 376 8.41 -15.15 36.65
CA PRO A 376 8.33 -14.26 37.81
C PRO A 376 9.35 -13.13 37.83
N ALA A 377 9.00 -12.07 38.56
CA ALA A 377 9.83 -10.92 38.89
C ALA A 377 11.10 -11.32 39.68
N LEU A 378 12.24 -10.71 39.31
CA LEU A 378 13.42 -10.63 40.18
C LEU A 378 13.76 -9.17 40.47
N ASN A 379 13.85 -8.91 41.77
CA ASN A 379 14.15 -7.62 42.38
C ASN A 379 15.61 -7.20 42.16
N ALA A 380 15.78 -5.88 42.12
CA ALA A 380 17.02 -5.14 41.96
C ALA A 380 18.11 -5.43 43.01
N SER A 381 19.36 -5.22 42.63
CA SER A 381 20.31 -4.48 43.47
C SER A 381 21.35 -3.74 42.60
N SER A 382 21.52 -2.47 42.91
CA SER A 382 22.45 -1.51 42.32
C SER A 382 23.92 -1.84 42.60
N THR A 383 24.81 -1.46 41.68
CA THR A 383 26.04 -0.74 42.05
C THR A 383 26.45 0.20 40.91
N TYR A 384 26.44 1.49 41.24
CA TYR A 384 27.09 2.58 40.53
C TYR A 384 28.59 2.32 40.36
N HIS A 385 29.12 2.58 39.17
CA HIS A 385 30.49 3.08 39.03
C HIS A 385 30.49 4.29 38.12
N ALA A 386 30.74 5.45 38.73
CA ALA A 386 31.07 6.69 38.07
C ALA A 386 32.50 6.63 37.54
N GLY A 387 32.70 7.03 36.29
CA GLY A 387 33.99 7.28 35.67
C GLY A 387 33.86 8.51 34.79
N ASN A 388 34.19 9.66 35.36
CA ASN A 388 34.39 10.95 34.70
C ASN A 388 35.73 10.94 33.93
N GLU A 389 35.93 12.00 33.13
CA GLU A 389 37.17 12.50 32.45
C GLU A 389 37.12 12.35 30.92
N THR A 390 37.48 13.29 30.03
CA THR A 390 37.70 14.76 30.03
C THR A 390 37.94 15.16 28.55
N ASN A 391 37.50 16.36 28.17
CA ASN A 391 37.78 17.17 26.97
C ASN A 391 39.07 16.91 26.12
N GLY A 392 38.86 16.69 24.81
CA GLY A 392 39.44 17.40 23.62
C GLY A 392 40.95 17.31 23.28
N PRO A 393 41.42 17.86 22.12
CA PRO A 393 40.75 18.23 20.86
C PRO A 393 41.42 17.65 19.57
N TYR A 394 40.78 17.91 18.43
CA TYR A 394 41.26 17.75 17.04
C TYR A 394 42.69 18.31 16.78
N PRO A 395 43.38 17.77 15.76
CA PRO A 395 43.90 18.68 14.74
C PRO A 395 43.68 18.22 13.28
N THR A 396 43.51 19.22 12.44
CA THR A 396 43.55 19.25 10.97
C THR A 396 44.95 18.96 10.42
N GLY A 397 45.07 18.35 9.23
CA GLY A 397 46.30 18.42 8.44
C GLY A 397 46.38 17.48 7.23
N PHE A 398 46.30 18.07 6.03
CA PHE A 398 46.63 17.46 4.73
C PHE A 398 48.10 17.04 4.61
N GLY A 399 48.38 15.99 3.83
CA GLY A 399 49.75 15.66 3.40
C GLY A 399 49.86 14.46 2.46
N THR A 400 49.99 14.75 1.16
CA THR A 400 50.37 13.82 0.09
C THR A 400 51.83 13.37 0.21
N GLY A 401 52.14 12.10 -0.09
CA GLY A 401 53.53 11.65 -0.24
C GLY A 401 53.66 10.19 -0.69
N THR A 402 54.15 10.00 -1.92
CA THR A 402 54.39 8.74 -2.64
C THR A 402 55.72 8.05 -2.28
N ALA A 403 55.66 6.72 -2.15
CA ALA A 403 56.63 5.68 -2.57
C ALA A 403 57.96 5.49 -1.76
N PRO A 404 58.77 4.44 -2.06
CA PRO A 404 58.52 2.98 -2.05
C PRO A 404 59.66 2.17 -1.36
N PHE A 405 59.48 0.90 -0.94
CA PHE A 405 60.50 -0.18 -1.08
C PHE A 405 60.07 -1.59 -0.56
N VAL A 406 60.12 -2.57 -1.47
CA VAL A 406 60.75 -3.92 -1.46
C VAL A 406 60.43 -5.01 -0.42
N MET A 407 60.25 -6.20 -1.02
CA MET A 407 60.10 -7.58 -0.55
C MET A 407 61.01 -8.05 0.60
N SER A 408 60.56 -9.04 1.38
CA SER A 408 61.07 -10.42 1.25
C SER A 408 60.30 -11.45 2.08
N THR A 409 60.28 -12.66 1.52
CA THR A 409 59.70 -13.94 1.92
C THR A 409 60.20 -14.54 3.23
N GLY A 410 59.32 -15.31 3.89
CA GLY A 410 59.68 -16.35 4.86
C GLY A 410 58.59 -17.42 4.98
N ILE A 411 58.84 -18.61 4.43
CA ILE A 411 58.11 -19.86 4.65
C ILE A 411 58.98 -20.76 5.52
N ILE A 412 58.45 -21.32 6.63
CA ILE A 412 58.61 -22.67 7.24
C ILE A 412 57.49 -22.75 8.32
N GLY A 413 56.70 -23.78 8.57
CA GLY A 413 56.62 -25.19 8.17
C GLY A 413 55.55 -25.91 9.01
N SER A 414 55.26 -27.14 8.62
CA SER A 414 54.00 -27.90 8.78
C SER A 414 53.74 -28.59 10.13
N GLY A 415 52.48 -29.00 10.36
CA GLY A 415 52.11 -30.03 11.35
C GLY A 415 50.61 -30.35 11.38
N SER A 416 50.21 -31.43 10.72
CA SER A 416 48.84 -31.98 10.67
C SER A 416 48.52 -32.88 11.87
N VAL A 417 47.29 -32.86 12.39
CA VAL A 417 46.70 -33.97 13.16
C VAL A 417 45.22 -34.13 12.79
N THR A 418 44.84 -35.35 12.43
CA THR A 418 43.48 -35.84 12.12
C THR A 418 42.83 -36.50 13.34
N SER A 419 41.51 -36.35 13.54
CA SER A 419 40.61 -37.43 14.01
C SER A 419 39.11 -37.01 14.14
N SER A 420 38.29 -37.68 13.32
CA SER A 420 36.90 -38.18 13.42
C SER A 420 35.71 -37.43 14.08
N PRO A 421 34.46 -37.67 13.58
CA PRO A 421 33.23 -37.03 14.03
C PRO A 421 32.55 -37.82 15.17
N THR A 422 31.76 -37.14 16.01
CA THR A 422 30.82 -37.79 16.95
C THR A 422 29.39 -37.39 16.61
N SER A 423 28.59 -38.41 16.31
CA SER A 423 27.14 -38.40 16.20
C SER A 423 26.52 -38.81 17.55
N PHE A 424 25.39 -38.22 17.90
CA PHE A 424 24.54 -38.71 18.98
C PHE A 424 23.07 -38.78 18.54
N THR A 425 22.56 -40.00 18.50
CA THR A 425 21.15 -40.37 18.51
C THR A 425 20.96 -41.39 19.63
N VAL A 426 20.01 -41.20 20.56
CA VAL A 426 19.31 -42.31 21.23
C VAL A 426 17.89 -41.87 21.67
N SER A 427 16.96 -42.78 21.41
CA SER A 427 15.50 -42.73 21.55
C SER A 427 14.92 -42.96 22.95
N ALA A 428 13.69 -42.45 23.10
CA ALA A 428 12.47 -42.95 23.79
C ALA A 428 12.55 -43.99 24.93
N ALA A 429 11.79 -43.71 26.01
CA ALA A 429 11.17 -44.72 26.88
C ALA A 429 9.85 -44.23 27.54
N SER A 430 8.76 -44.86 27.11
CA SER A 430 7.60 -45.47 27.79
C SER A 430 7.00 -44.94 29.12
N ALA A 431 5.66 -44.94 29.14
CA ALA A 431 4.68 -44.58 30.17
C ALA A 431 4.73 -45.35 31.51
N PRO A 432 3.98 -44.87 32.54
CA PRO A 432 2.98 -45.74 33.16
C PRO A 432 1.65 -45.07 33.65
N SER A 433 0.56 -45.84 33.52
CA SER A 433 -0.62 -46.10 34.41
C SER A 433 -1.43 -44.99 35.15
N SER A 434 -2.77 -45.01 34.94
CA SER A 434 -3.89 -44.49 35.79
C SER A 434 -4.04 -45.26 37.14
N PRO A 435 -4.98 -44.99 38.12
CA PRO A 435 -6.15 -44.06 38.24
C PRO A 435 -6.17 -43.32 39.66
N PRO A 436 -7.27 -42.79 40.29
CA PRO A 436 -8.71 -42.74 39.96
C PRO A 436 -9.47 -41.40 40.18
N GLU A 437 -10.72 -41.49 39.73
CA GLU A 437 -11.92 -40.65 39.80
C GLU A 437 -12.26 -40.00 41.17
N THR A 438 -12.67 -38.73 41.18
CA THR A 438 -13.65 -38.15 42.15
C THR A 438 -14.42 -36.96 41.53
N THR A 439 -15.75 -37.04 41.54
CA THR A 439 -16.71 -35.94 41.51
C THR A 439 -17.23 -35.71 42.95
N PRO A 440 -18.13 -34.75 43.29
CA PRO A 440 -18.54 -33.46 42.70
C PRO A 440 -18.50 -32.30 43.74
N SER A 441 -18.78 -31.05 43.34
CA SER A 441 -19.89 -30.25 43.92
C SER A 441 -19.86 -28.77 43.51
N THR A 442 -21.00 -28.35 42.98
CA THR A 442 -21.49 -26.98 42.81
C THR A 442 -21.71 -26.28 44.14
N THR A 443 -21.42 -24.97 44.22
CA THR A 443 -22.19 -24.06 45.07
C THR A 443 -22.26 -22.69 44.42
N LEU A 444 -23.48 -22.31 44.04
CA LEU A 444 -23.91 -20.97 43.68
C LEU A 444 -23.95 -20.10 44.95
N LEU A 445 -23.50 -18.85 44.85
CA LEU A 445 -24.12 -17.77 45.62
C LEU A 445 -24.11 -16.48 44.81
N SER A 446 -25.34 -16.04 44.56
CA SER A 446 -25.76 -14.76 44.02
C SER A 446 -25.69 -13.68 45.09
N THR A 447 -25.37 -12.45 44.69
CA THR A 447 -25.96 -11.25 45.29
C THR A 447 -26.13 -10.16 44.24
N THR A 448 -27.37 -9.71 44.13
CA THR A 448 -27.94 -8.62 43.34
C THR A 448 -27.90 -7.30 44.10
N ALA A 449 -27.76 -6.18 43.35
CA ALA A 449 -28.43 -4.87 43.55
C ALA A 449 -27.93 -3.95 42.41
N SER A 450 -28.72 -3.52 41.41
CA SER A 450 -29.96 -2.73 41.38
C SER A 450 -29.78 -1.28 41.87
N GLY A 451 -29.88 -0.32 40.95
CA GLY A 451 -29.98 1.11 41.24
C GLY A 451 -30.17 1.96 39.97
N THR A 452 -31.42 2.06 39.50
CA THR A 452 -31.91 2.97 38.45
C THR A 452 -32.25 4.35 39.02
N ALA A 453 -32.06 5.42 38.23
CA ALA A 453 -32.94 6.60 38.29
C ALA A 453 -32.87 7.42 36.99
N THR A 454 -34.05 7.60 36.38
CA THR A 454 -34.42 8.46 35.25
C THR A 454 -34.78 9.88 35.69
N GLY A 455 -34.68 10.87 34.79
CA GLY A 455 -35.38 12.15 34.95
C GLY A 455 -35.21 13.11 33.76
N ALA A 456 -36.32 13.44 33.09
CA ALA A 456 -36.45 14.37 31.96
C ALA A 456 -37.15 15.69 32.37
N HIS A 457 -37.23 16.64 31.42
CA HIS A 457 -37.90 17.98 31.38
C HIS A 457 -36.95 19.19 31.55
N SER A 458 -37.03 20.34 30.86
CA SER A 458 -37.77 20.85 29.68
C SER A 458 -37.41 22.35 29.48
N TYR A 459 -37.75 22.92 28.31
CA TYR A 459 -37.89 24.35 27.94
C TYR A 459 -36.68 25.19 27.45
N GLY A 460 -36.62 25.31 26.12
CA GLY A 460 -36.63 26.54 25.29
C GLY A 460 -36.03 27.87 25.77
N ARG A 461 -35.17 28.44 24.91
CA ARG A 461 -35.25 29.85 24.48
C ARG A 461 -34.41 30.13 23.23
N THR A 462 -35.09 30.65 22.22
CA THR A 462 -34.61 31.37 21.03
C THR A 462 -33.75 32.58 21.38
N TRP A 463 -32.69 32.88 20.63
CA TRP A 463 -32.26 34.27 20.35
C TRP A 463 -31.76 34.39 18.90
N SER A 464 -32.23 35.47 18.26
CA SER A 464 -32.03 35.84 16.86
C SER A 464 -30.81 36.74 16.67
N ARG A 465 -30.32 36.74 15.41
CA ARG A 465 -29.70 37.85 14.66
C ARG A 465 -28.45 38.49 15.26
N HIS A 466 -27.36 38.49 14.49
CA HIS A 466 -26.84 39.69 13.84
C HIS A 466 -26.17 39.27 12.52
N GLY A 467 -26.65 39.84 11.42
CA GLY A 467 -25.98 39.77 10.14
C GLY A 467 -25.12 41.01 9.95
N HIS A 468 -24.00 40.85 9.26
CA HIS A 468 -23.43 41.90 8.43
C HIS A 468 -22.84 41.23 7.20
N GLY A 469 -23.51 41.43 6.07
CA GLY A 469 -22.94 41.18 4.77
C GLY A 469 -21.95 42.27 4.42
N HIS A 470 -20.88 41.89 3.73
CA HIS A 470 -20.12 42.78 2.88
C HIS A 470 -19.55 41.96 1.72
N GLU A 471 -20.02 42.29 0.53
CA GLU A 471 -19.44 41.97 -0.78
C GLU A 471 -19.70 43.22 -1.66
N PRO A 472 -19.08 43.40 -2.82
CA PRO A 472 -17.65 43.37 -3.14
C PRO A 472 -17.19 44.75 -3.65
N THR A 473 -15.87 45.02 -3.68
CA THR A 473 -15.32 46.10 -4.50
C THR A 473 -14.31 45.55 -5.50
N ALA A 474 -14.72 45.53 -6.76
CA ALA A 474 -13.86 45.42 -7.91
C ALA A 474 -13.07 46.73 -8.10
N ALA A 475 -11.75 46.62 -8.33
CA ALA A 475 -10.96 47.69 -8.93
C ALA A 475 -9.98 47.09 -9.93
N ALA A 476 -10.10 47.56 -11.16
CA ALA A 476 -9.38 47.15 -12.33
C ALA A 476 -7.92 47.61 -12.36
N GLY A 477 -7.08 46.78 -12.99
CA GLY A 477 -6.23 47.22 -14.09
C GLY A 477 -4.83 47.71 -13.73
N LYS A 478 -3.82 46.92 -14.12
CA LYS A 478 -2.66 47.42 -14.87
C LYS A 478 -1.98 46.29 -15.63
N ARG A 479 -2.17 46.31 -16.95
CA ARG A 479 -1.34 45.59 -17.92
C ARG A 479 0.06 46.18 -17.88
N HIS A 480 1.09 45.34 -17.89
CA HIS A 480 2.41 45.72 -18.37
C HIS A 480 2.78 44.82 -19.55
N LEU A 481 2.68 45.40 -20.75
CA LEU A 481 3.42 44.93 -21.89
C LEU A 481 4.91 45.15 -21.62
N ARG A 482 5.71 44.10 -21.73
CA ARG A 482 7.12 44.24 -22.14
C ARG A 482 7.34 43.42 -23.40
N GLN A 483 7.30 44.13 -24.52
CA GLN A 483 8.00 43.73 -25.74
C GLN A 483 9.51 43.85 -25.48
N HIS A 484 10.27 42.79 -25.72
CA HIS A 484 11.68 42.90 -26.08
C HIS A 484 12.01 41.97 -27.24
N LYS A 485 11.96 42.58 -28.43
CA LYS A 485 13.03 42.61 -29.45
C LYS A 485 13.75 41.29 -29.79
N ARG A 486 13.40 40.78 -30.97
CA ARG A 486 14.26 39.98 -31.86
C ARG A 486 15.63 40.63 -32.05
N HIS A 487 16.69 39.84 -31.93
CA HIS A 487 17.88 39.93 -32.78
C HIS A 487 18.25 38.50 -33.21
N GLY A 488 18.27 38.29 -34.53
CA GLY A 488 18.88 37.12 -35.15
C GLY A 488 20.29 37.44 -35.65
N ALA A 489 21.03 36.36 -35.87
CA ALA A 489 22.35 36.16 -36.52
C ALA A 489 23.22 35.33 -35.56
N GLY A 490 23.80 34.19 -35.89
CA GLY A 490 23.96 33.45 -37.14
C GLY A 490 25.17 32.52 -36.97
N LEU A 491 25.17 31.38 -37.68
CA LEU A 491 26.34 30.60 -38.10
C LEU A 491 27.43 30.26 -37.04
N LEU A 492 27.42 29.02 -36.57
CA LEU A 492 28.41 27.97 -36.89
C LEU A 492 27.97 26.62 -36.30
#